data_AF-A0A1F9XMN1-F1
#
_entry.id   AF-A0A1F9XMN1-F1
#
_cell.length_a   1.000
_cell.length_b   1.000
_cell.length_c   1.000
_cell.angle_alpha   90.00
_cell.angle_beta   90.00
_cell.angle_gamma   90.00
#
_symmetry.space_group_name_H-M   'P 1'
#
loop_
_entity.id
_entity.type
_entity.pdbx_description
1 polymer ?
#
loop_
_entity_poly.entity_id
_entity_poly.type
_entity_poly.pdbx_seq_one_letter_code
_entity_poly.pdbx_strand_id
1 'polypeptide(L)'
;MIIRFKPGIKAEELTGIRRKLTELLPGSDFVSGRGFVTVTASAPELLSEQLAAIENLPGIYSTDLSVREACPRVVKAAPPDLDALFKKPGRDNFIFIAGPCAVEDAASYLAAAKKLKAAGATALRAALFKPRTSPYAFQGVGAKGFGIIEKARRSTGLAAVTEATSELQLSAIKNACDIVQIGARNMRNYELLKAAAAVRLPVLLKRAPGATLKEWLLSAEYLLKYGNGEVILCERGDSFSKPDKRGLNLEILRAALKTTALPVIADPSHAAGDRSLVPAQALAAVKAGADGLMIEASLRPESALMDGRQTLNIRAFSELVKQIKKLRAL
;
A
#
# COMPACT_ATOMS: atom_id res chain seq x y z
N MET A 1 8.82 16.42 -17.47
CA MET A 1 10.02 16.55 -16.63
C MET A 1 10.55 17.96 -16.75
N ILE A 2 11.05 18.57 -15.69
CA ILE A 2 11.72 19.87 -15.74
C ILE A 2 13.21 19.64 -15.53
N ILE A 3 14.05 20.07 -16.47
CA ILE A 3 15.50 20.04 -16.37
C ILE A 3 15.98 21.47 -16.18
N ARG A 4 16.71 21.73 -15.10
CA ARG A 4 17.29 23.04 -14.79
C ARG A 4 18.78 23.03 -15.10
N PHE A 5 19.26 24.10 -15.69
CA PHE A 5 20.67 24.27 -16.03
C PHE A 5 21.44 25.02 -14.94
N LYS A 6 22.75 24.84 -14.90
CA LYS A 6 23.63 25.61 -14.01
C LYS A 6 23.60 27.10 -14.39
N PRO A 7 23.65 28.02 -13.41
CA PRO A 7 23.78 29.45 -13.70
C PRO A 7 25.02 29.73 -14.56
N GLY A 8 24.89 30.62 -15.55
CA GLY A 8 26.01 31.00 -16.43
C GLY A 8 26.38 29.97 -17.51
N ILE A 9 25.55 28.96 -17.75
CA ILE A 9 25.76 27.97 -18.81
C ILE A 9 25.94 28.64 -20.18
N LYS A 10 26.94 28.20 -20.94
CA LYS A 10 27.25 28.75 -22.27
C LYS A 10 26.27 28.25 -23.33
N ALA A 11 26.04 29.03 -24.37
CA ALA A 11 25.12 28.68 -25.47
C ALA A 11 25.54 27.39 -26.22
N GLU A 12 26.85 27.18 -26.39
CA GLU A 12 27.42 25.97 -27.00
C GLU A 12 27.10 24.71 -26.18
N GLU A 13 27.24 24.81 -24.84
CA GLU A 13 26.93 23.72 -23.92
C GLU A 13 25.43 23.39 -23.92
N LEU A 14 24.57 24.42 -23.92
CA LEU A 14 23.12 24.25 -24.08
C LEU A 14 22.74 23.54 -25.38
N THR A 15 23.43 23.86 -26.48
CA THR A 15 23.21 23.21 -27.78
C THR A 15 23.60 21.73 -27.72
N GLY A 16 24.74 21.43 -27.09
CA GLY A 16 25.18 20.06 -26.82
C GLY A 16 24.20 19.26 -25.97
N ILE A 17 23.69 19.84 -24.88
CA ILE A 17 22.67 19.23 -24.03
C ILE A 17 21.40 18.94 -24.83
N ARG A 18 20.87 19.91 -25.60
CA ARG A 18 19.65 19.71 -26.39
C ARG A 18 19.77 18.56 -27.38
N ARG A 19 20.92 18.45 -28.05
CA ARG A 19 21.21 17.31 -28.95
C ARG A 19 21.17 15.99 -28.17
N LYS A 20 21.85 15.91 -27.03
CA LYS A 20 21.86 14.71 -26.18
C LYS A 20 20.47 14.36 -25.63
N LEU A 21 19.69 15.35 -25.23
CA LEU A 21 18.31 15.13 -24.78
C LEU A 21 17.43 14.56 -25.90
N THR A 22 17.62 15.00 -27.15
CA THR A 22 16.88 14.47 -28.31
C THR A 22 17.29 13.02 -28.61
N GLU A 23 18.58 12.70 -28.47
CA GLU A 23 19.08 11.32 -28.60
C GLU A 23 18.54 10.39 -27.51
N LEU A 24 18.52 10.84 -26.25
CA LEU A 24 18.08 10.06 -25.11
C LEU A 24 16.55 9.91 -25.05
N LEU A 25 15.81 10.95 -25.46
CA LEU A 25 14.36 11.02 -25.37
C LEU A 25 13.73 11.20 -26.76
N PRO A 26 13.87 10.21 -27.65
CA PRO A 26 13.33 10.29 -29.00
C PRO A 26 11.80 10.48 -28.96
N GLY A 27 11.28 11.33 -29.85
CA GLY A 27 9.84 11.60 -29.93
C GLY A 27 9.26 12.35 -28.72
N SER A 28 10.11 13.12 -28.01
CA SER A 28 9.68 14.03 -26.93
C SER A 28 9.68 15.48 -27.39
N ASP A 29 8.77 16.26 -26.82
CA ASP A 29 8.68 17.70 -27.04
C ASP A 29 9.48 18.46 -25.98
N PHE A 30 10.15 19.53 -26.41
CA PHE A 30 11.02 20.35 -25.57
C PHE A 30 10.56 21.80 -25.59
N VAL A 31 10.17 22.33 -24.44
CA VAL A 31 9.81 23.75 -24.27
C VAL A 31 10.86 24.43 -23.41
N SER A 32 11.60 25.37 -24.00
CA SER A 32 12.68 26.08 -23.30
C SER A 32 12.17 27.29 -22.54
N GLY A 33 12.68 27.47 -21.32
CA GLY A 33 12.53 28.68 -20.53
C GLY A 33 13.89 29.26 -20.14
N ARG A 34 13.87 30.36 -19.37
CA ARG A 34 15.11 30.97 -18.87
C ARG A 34 15.75 30.06 -17.82
N GLY A 35 16.83 29.37 -18.20
CA GLY A 35 17.60 28.49 -17.29
C GLY A 35 17.02 27.09 -17.10
N PHE A 36 16.00 26.69 -17.88
CA PHE A 36 15.44 25.35 -17.82
C PHE A 36 14.84 24.91 -19.15
N VAL A 37 14.56 23.61 -19.27
CA VAL A 37 13.73 23.02 -20.33
C VAL A 37 12.70 22.10 -19.71
N THR A 38 11.45 22.22 -20.16
CA THR A 38 10.39 21.26 -19.86
C THR A 38 10.32 20.25 -20.98
N VAL A 39 10.28 18.97 -20.61
CA VAL A 39 10.25 17.83 -21.51
C VAL A 39 8.94 17.07 -21.35
N THR A 40 8.22 16.87 -22.45
CA THR A 40 7.02 16.03 -22.52
C THR A 40 7.33 14.83 -23.40
N ALA A 41 7.40 13.63 -22.83
CA ALA A 41 7.67 12.41 -23.60
C ALA A 41 6.37 11.73 -24.04
N SER A 42 6.35 11.26 -25.29
CA SER A 42 5.29 10.38 -25.82
C SER A 42 5.23 9.03 -25.10
N ALA A 43 6.38 8.51 -24.65
CA ALA A 43 6.52 7.38 -23.74
C ALA A 43 7.09 7.86 -22.38
N PRO A 44 6.23 8.18 -21.39
CA PRO A 44 6.66 8.78 -20.12
C PRO A 44 7.68 7.95 -19.33
N GLU A 45 7.66 6.61 -19.48
CA GLU A 45 8.63 5.70 -18.88
C GLU A 45 10.08 6.01 -19.28
N LEU A 46 10.32 6.49 -20.52
CA LEU A 46 11.64 6.86 -21.00
C LEU A 46 12.26 7.97 -20.16
N LEU A 47 11.44 8.89 -19.62
CA LEU A 47 11.94 9.96 -18.75
C LEU A 47 12.60 9.40 -17.49
N SER A 48 12.02 8.34 -16.92
CA SER A 48 12.56 7.68 -15.73
C SER A 48 13.74 6.77 -16.07
N GLU A 49 13.69 6.08 -17.22
CA GLU A 49 14.77 5.18 -17.67
C GLU A 49 16.05 5.92 -18.03
N GLN A 50 15.92 7.11 -18.61
CA GLN A 50 17.06 7.95 -19.02
C GLN A 50 17.45 8.99 -17.96
N LEU A 51 16.76 9.03 -16.82
CA LEU A 51 16.94 10.07 -15.80
C LEU A 51 18.40 10.24 -15.39
N ALA A 52 19.07 9.13 -15.06
CA ALA A 52 20.48 9.15 -14.65
C ALA A 52 21.40 9.62 -15.78
N ALA A 53 21.17 9.19 -17.02
CA ALA A 53 21.94 9.63 -18.18
C ALA A 53 21.79 11.14 -18.40
N ILE A 54 20.59 11.68 -18.17
CA ILE A 54 20.29 13.10 -18.26
C ILE A 54 20.95 13.86 -17.12
N GLU A 55 20.80 13.43 -15.87
CA GLU A 55 21.41 14.08 -14.69
C GLU A 55 22.94 14.17 -14.78
N ASN A 56 23.56 13.20 -15.46
CA ASN A 56 25.01 13.16 -15.68
C ASN A 56 25.51 14.11 -16.78
N LEU A 57 24.64 14.74 -17.57
CA LEU A 57 25.10 15.66 -18.62
C LEU A 57 25.72 16.92 -17.99
N PRO A 58 26.90 17.36 -18.47
CA PRO A 58 27.49 18.63 -18.06
C PRO A 58 26.50 19.78 -18.24
N GLY A 59 26.51 20.73 -17.29
CA GLY A 59 25.62 21.89 -17.32
C GLY A 59 24.22 21.66 -16.76
N ILE A 60 23.79 20.42 -16.50
CA ILE A 60 22.55 20.15 -15.75
C ILE A 60 22.78 20.39 -14.25
N TYR A 61 21.83 21.08 -13.63
CA TYR A 61 21.82 21.40 -12.20
C TYR A 61 20.87 20.49 -11.44
N SER A 62 19.64 20.29 -11.95
CA SER A 62 18.68 19.38 -11.37
C SER A 62 17.64 18.92 -12.38
N THR A 63 17.06 17.76 -12.12
CA THR A 63 15.89 17.27 -12.83
C THR A 63 14.72 17.12 -11.84
N ASP A 64 13.51 17.31 -12.34
CA ASP A 64 12.30 17.10 -11.55
C ASP A 64 11.24 16.39 -12.39
N LEU A 65 10.78 15.25 -11.88
CA LEU A 65 9.68 14.48 -12.43
C LEU A 65 8.46 14.69 -11.55
N SER A 66 7.35 15.11 -12.14
CA SER A 66 6.06 15.04 -11.46
C SER A 66 5.73 13.60 -11.09
N VAL A 67 4.80 13.41 -10.15
CA VAL A 67 4.33 12.06 -9.76
C VAL A 67 3.81 11.29 -10.97
N ARG A 68 3.12 11.97 -11.89
CA ARG A 68 2.55 11.33 -13.08
C ARG A 68 3.60 10.84 -14.06
N GLU A 69 4.69 11.57 -14.20
CA GLU A 69 5.81 11.20 -15.07
C GLU A 69 6.67 10.10 -14.45
N ALA A 70 6.79 10.09 -13.11
CA ALA A 70 7.54 9.07 -12.39
C ALA A 70 6.80 7.74 -12.26
N CYS A 71 5.46 7.76 -12.25
CA CYS A 71 4.62 6.56 -12.03
C CYS A 71 3.58 6.37 -13.16
N PRO A 72 4.01 6.26 -14.43
CA PRO A 72 3.07 6.25 -15.56
C PRO A 72 2.15 5.03 -15.57
N ARG A 73 2.58 3.87 -15.08
CA ARG A 73 1.72 2.67 -15.02
C ARG A 73 0.68 2.80 -13.92
N VAL A 74 1.07 3.30 -12.74
CA VAL A 74 0.14 3.57 -11.64
C VAL A 74 -0.94 4.57 -12.05
N VAL A 75 -0.57 5.63 -12.76
CA VAL A 75 -1.54 6.65 -13.22
C VAL A 75 -2.52 6.08 -14.25
N LYS A 76 -2.04 5.21 -15.15
CA LYS A 76 -2.86 4.57 -16.19
C LYS A 76 -3.56 3.30 -15.72
N ALA A 77 -3.31 2.82 -14.50
CA ALA A 77 -3.85 1.58 -14.00
C ALA A 77 -5.38 1.65 -13.93
N ALA A 78 -6.03 0.57 -14.37
CA ALA A 78 -7.45 0.36 -14.12
C ALA A 78 -7.65 -0.19 -12.69
N PRO A 79 -8.75 0.16 -12.01
CA PRO A 79 -9.10 -0.49 -10.74
C PRO A 79 -9.31 -2.00 -10.98
N PRO A 80 -8.74 -2.89 -10.15
CA PRO A 80 -9.09 -4.30 -10.20
C PRO A 80 -10.52 -4.52 -9.67
N ASP A 81 -11.12 -5.64 -10.03
CA ASP A 81 -12.42 -6.05 -9.51
C ASP A 81 -12.31 -6.48 -8.04
N LEU A 82 -12.60 -5.55 -7.13
CA LEU A 82 -12.59 -5.81 -5.69
C LEU A 82 -13.55 -6.93 -5.27
N ASP A 83 -14.63 -7.18 -6.01
CA ASP A 83 -15.51 -8.32 -5.75
C ASP A 83 -14.81 -9.63 -5.98
N ALA A 84 -14.17 -9.76 -7.15
CA ALA A 84 -13.40 -10.93 -7.52
C ALA A 84 -12.22 -11.15 -6.55
N LEU A 85 -11.46 -10.09 -6.25
CA LEU A 85 -10.28 -10.16 -5.37
C LEU A 85 -10.62 -10.66 -3.97
N PHE A 86 -11.71 -10.16 -3.40
CA PHE A 86 -12.12 -10.49 -2.04
C PHE A 86 -13.19 -11.59 -1.96
N LYS A 87 -13.59 -12.17 -3.10
CA LYS A 87 -14.62 -13.21 -3.23
C LYS A 87 -15.94 -12.81 -2.56
N LYS A 88 -16.32 -11.54 -2.66
CA LYS A 88 -17.54 -11.01 -2.04
C LYS A 88 -18.71 -11.01 -3.04
N PRO A 89 -19.97 -11.13 -2.59
CA PRO A 89 -21.13 -11.01 -3.47
C PRO A 89 -21.37 -9.52 -3.82
N GLY A 90 -21.36 -9.21 -5.12
CA GLY A 90 -21.37 -7.87 -5.76
C GLY A 90 -22.47 -6.88 -5.39
N ARG A 91 -22.57 -6.50 -4.12
CA ARG A 91 -23.59 -5.56 -3.61
C ARG A 91 -23.03 -4.36 -2.85
N ASP A 92 -21.78 -4.42 -2.39
CA ASP A 92 -21.12 -3.32 -1.68
C ASP A 92 -19.60 -3.36 -1.95
N ASN A 93 -19.05 -2.32 -2.61
CA ASN A 93 -17.64 -2.26 -3.01
C ASN A 93 -16.66 -1.92 -1.89
N PHE A 94 -17.14 -1.68 -0.67
CA PHE A 94 -16.26 -1.35 0.44
C PHE A 94 -15.72 -2.57 1.18
N ILE A 95 -14.41 -2.58 1.39
CA ILE A 95 -13.72 -3.71 1.97
C ILE A 95 -13.51 -3.51 3.47
N PHE A 96 -13.86 -4.51 4.27
CA PHE A 96 -13.51 -4.61 5.69
C PHE A 96 -12.58 -5.81 5.90
N ILE A 97 -11.26 -5.56 5.94
CA ILE A 97 -10.27 -6.56 6.32
C ILE A 97 -10.13 -6.52 7.85
N ALA A 98 -10.48 -7.62 8.54
CA ALA A 98 -10.46 -7.64 10.00
C ALA A 98 -9.89 -8.93 10.59
N GLY A 99 -9.34 -8.85 11.80
CA GLY A 99 -8.63 -9.96 12.44
C GLY A 99 -7.65 -9.47 13.50
N PRO A 100 -7.08 -10.38 14.31
CA PRO A 100 -6.09 -10.01 15.31
C PRO A 100 -4.81 -9.48 14.66
N CYS A 101 -3.94 -8.87 15.48
CA CYS A 101 -2.66 -8.38 15.01
C CYS A 101 -1.78 -9.48 14.39
N ALA A 102 -1.79 -10.66 15.02
CA ALA A 102 -1.15 -11.88 14.55
C ALA A 102 -2.03 -13.10 14.83
N VAL A 103 -1.79 -14.18 14.10
CA VAL A 103 -2.30 -15.51 14.47
C VAL A 103 -1.46 -16.03 15.63
N GLU A 104 -2.11 -16.37 16.74
CA GLU A 104 -1.47 -16.88 17.96
C GLU A 104 -1.72 -18.38 18.14
N ASP A 105 -2.98 -18.80 18.08
CA ASP A 105 -3.40 -20.19 18.11
C ASP A 105 -4.61 -20.45 17.20
N ALA A 106 -4.81 -21.72 16.84
CA ALA A 106 -5.85 -22.12 15.89
C ALA A 106 -7.27 -21.91 16.43
N ALA A 107 -7.52 -22.26 17.69
CA ALA A 107 -8.86 -22.21 18.27
C ALA A 107 -9.36 -20.76 18.38
N SER A 108 -8.54 -19.87 18.93
CA SER A 108 -8.86 -18.44 19.07
C SER A 108 -9.03 -17.78 17.71
N TYR A 109 -8.14 -18.06 16.75
CA TYR A 109 -8.22 -17.45 15.42
C TYR A 109 -9.48 -17.88 14.65
N LEU A 110 -9.81 -19.18 14.66
CA LEU A 110 -11.00 -19.71 13.99
C LEU A 110 -12.30 -19.17 14.62
N ALA A 111 -12.35 -19.07 15.94
CA ALA A 111 -13.47 -18.47 16.65
C ALA A 111 -13.63 -16.98 16.33
N ALA A 112 -12.52 -16.23 16.28
CA ALA A 112 -12.52 -14.83 15.89
C ALA A 112 -12.99 -14.65 14.45
N ALA A 113 -12.49 -15.44 13.49
CA ALA A 113 -12.83 -15.36 12.09
C ALA A 113 -14.35 -15.50 11.83
N LYS A 114 -15.00 -16.49 12.47
CA LYS A 114 -16.46 -16.68 12.38
C LYS A 114 -17.23 -15.47 12.90
N LYS A 115 -16.81 -14.93 14.05
CA LYS A 115 -17.44 -13.76 14.68
C LYS A 115 -17.21 -12.47 13.88
N LEU A 116 -16.04 -12.31 13.27
CA LEU A 116 -15.73 -11.17 12.39
C LEU A 116 -16.56 -11.20 11.12
N LYS A 117 -16.74 -12.37 10.49
CA LYS A 117 -17.69 -12.52 9.38
C LYS A 117 -19.09 -12.06 9.77
N ALA A 118 -19.60 -12.56 10.90
CA ALA A 118 -20.93 -12.16 11.40
C ALA A 118 -21.01 -10.66 11.73
N ALA A 119 -19.90 -10.04 12.14
CA ALA A 119 -19.80 -8.61 12.39
C ALA A 119 -19.64 -7.74 11.12
N GLY A 120 -19.54 -8.37 9.94
CA GLY A 120 -19.50 -7.68 8.64
C GLY A 120 -18.11 -7.52 8.02
N ALA A 121 -17.10 -8.26 8.49
CA ALA A 121 -15.82 -8.36 7.78
C ALA A 121 -16.02 -9.02 6.40
N THR A 122 -15.37 -8.47 5.37
CA THR A 122 -15.35 -9.04 4.01
C THR A 122 -14.08 -9.82 3.73
N ALA A 123 -13.06 -9.68 4.57
CA ALA A 123 -11.80 -10.41 4.49
C ALA A 123 -11.16 -10.56 5.86
N LEU A 124 -10.30 -11.56 5.98
CA LEU A 124 -9.53 -11.84 7.19
C LEU A 124 -8.11 -11.29 7.04
N ARG A 125 -7.62 -10.59 8.06
CA ARG A 125 -6.16 -10.41 8.23
C ARG A 125 -5.58 -11.58 9.03
N ALA A 126 -4.41 -12.04 8.64
CA ALA A 126 -3.81 -13.26 9.14
C ALA A 126 -2.27 -13.18 9.20
N ALA A 127 -1.71 -12.23 9.96
CA ALA A 127 -0.24 -12.12 10.02
C ALA A 127 0.38 -13.33 10.73
N LEU A 128 1.20 -14.09 10.00
CA LEU A 128 1.93 -15.26 10.52
C LEU A 128 3.36 -14.93 10.95
N PHE A 129 3.96 -13.92 10.32
CA PHE A 129 5.33 -13.46 10.56
C PHE A 129 5.27 -12.02 11.05
N LYS A 130 5.98 -11.69 12.13
CA LYS A 130 5.98 -10.36 12.72
C LYS A 130 7.40 -9.78 12.71
N PRO A 131 7.70 -8.79 11.85
CA PRO A 131 8.99 -8.10 11.89
C PRO A 131 9.01 -7.15 13.10
N ARG A 132 9.68 -7.56 14.17
CA ARG A 132 9.74 -6.83 15.45
C ARG A 132 11.08 -6.15 15.65
N THR A 133 11.04 -4.97 16.28
CA THR A 133 12.26 -4.24 16.68
C THR A 133 13.06 -5.02 17.73
N SER A 134 12.37 -5.66 18.68
CA SER A 134 13.01 -6.52 19.68
C SER A 134 12.95 -7.98 19.23
N PRO A 135 14.07 -8.72 19.23
CA PRO A 135 14.09 -10.14 18.89
C PRO A 135 13.41 -11.02 19.95
N TYR A 136 13.22 -10.51 21.18
CA TYR A 136 12.56 -11.23 22.27
C TYR A 136 11.02 -11.17 22.22
N ALA A 137 10.49 -10.27 21.40
CA ALA A 137 9.05 -10.17 21.22
C ALA A 137 8.52 -11.37 20.43
N PHE A 138 7.23 -11.67 20.55
CA PHE A 138 6.60 -12.71 19.73
C PHE A 138 6.80 -12.45 18.23
N GLN A 139 7.37 -13.44 17.54
CA GLN A 139 7.79 -13.37 16.14
C GLN A 139 6.68 -13.83 15.16
N GLY A 140 5.53 -14.27 15.69
CA GLY A 140 4.50 -14.94 14.91
C GLY A 140 4.61 -16.46 14.98
N VAL A 141 3.52 -17.14 14.63
CA VAL A 141 3.51 -18.62 14.57
C VAL A 141 4.33 -19.16 13.39
N GLY A 142 4.66 -18.33 12.41
CA GLY A 142 5.42 -18.73 11.21
C GLY A 142 4.64 -19.70 10.31
N ALA A 143 5.38 -20.51 9.55
CA ALA A 143 4.82 -21.36 8.50
C ALA A 143 3.75 -22.37 8.97
N LYS A 144 3.82 -22.84 10.24
CA LYS A 144 2.77 -23.71 10.82
C LYS A 144 1.39 -23.03 10.88
N GLY A 145 1.34 -21.70 10.77
CA GLY A 145 0.11 -20.94 10.75
C GLY A 145 -0.68 -21.02 9.43
N PHE A 146 -0.07 -21.46 8.32
CA PHE A 146 -0.77 -21.51 7.02
C PHE A 146 -2.01 -22.41 7.05
N GLY A 147 -1.91 -23.59 7.68
CA GLY A 147 -3.06 -24.48 7.86
C GLY A 147 -4.18 -23.89 8.74
N ILE A 148 -3.88 -22.91 9.60
CA ILE A 148 -4.90 -22.18 10.36
C ILE A 148 -5.65 -21.22 9.43
N ILE A 149 -4.94 -20.52 8.55
CA ILE A 149 -5.55 -19.61 7.56
C ILE A 149 -6.48 -20.38 6.63
N GLU A 150 -6.03 -21.52 6.10
CA GLU A 150 -6.85 -22.36 5.21
C GLU A 150 -8.15 -22.81 5.90
N LYS A 151 -8.08 -23.28 7.15
CA LYS A 151 -9.27 -23.65 7.93
C LYS A 151 -10.20 -22.46 8.16
N ALA A 152 -9.65 -21.26 8.41
CA ALA A 152 -10.44 -20.05 8.59
C ALA A 152 -11.15 -19.66 7.29
N ARG A 153 -10.45 -19.66 6.16
CA ARG A 153 -11.00 -19.41 4.82
C ARG A 153 -12.10 -20.41 4.49
N ARG A 154 -11.87 -21.71 4.65
CA ARG A 154 -12.89 -22.74 4.37
C ARG A 154 -14.14 -22.60 5.24
N SER A 155 -13.97 -22.32 6.53
CA SER A 155 -15.10 -22.24 7.46
C SER A 155 -15.89 -20.93 7.38
N THR A 156 -15.30 -19.87 6.82
CA THR A 156 -15.94 -18.55 6.71
C THR A 156 -16.28 -18.18 5.27
N GLY A 157 -15.62 -18.74 4.27
CA GLY A 157 -15.67 -18.28 2.88
C GLY A 157 -15.03 -16.91 2.65
N LEU A 158 -14.41 -16.28 3.65
CA LEU A 158 -13.74 -14.99 3.51
C LEU A 158 -12.36 -15.16 2.87
N ALA A 159 -11.98 -14.21 2.03
CA ALA A 159 -10.60 -14.08 1.56
C ALA A 159 -9.64 -13.80 2.72
N ALA A 160 -8.38 -14.24 2.60
CA ALA A 160 -7.35 -13.98 3.60
C ALA A 160 -6.18 -13.15 3.07
N VAL A 161 -5.78 -12.18 3.89
CA VAL A 161 -4.63 -11.30 3.68
C VAL A 161 -3.55 -11.64 4.70
N THR A 162 -2.34 -11.97 4.24
CA THR A 162 -1.17 -12.18 5.13
C THR A 162 0.03 -11.38 4.66
N GLU A 163 0.85 -10.95 5.61
CA GLU A 163 2.09 -10.23 5.33
C GLU A 163 3.21 -11.16 4.89
N ALA A 164 3.92 -10.79 3.82
CA ALA A 164 5.21 -11.33 3.47
C ALA A 164 6.32 -10.43 4.05
N THR A 165 7.24 -11.03 4.78
CA THR A 165 8.45 -10.35 5.28
C THR A 165 9.71 -10.77 4.51
N SER A 166 9.62 -11.80 3.67
CA SER A 166 10.71 -12.37 2.88
C SER A 166 10.14 -13.07 1.64
N GLU A 167 10.92 -13.11 0.57
CA GLU A 167 10.58 -13.76 -0.71
C GLU A 167 10.32 -15.26 -0.55
N LEU A 168 11.02 -15.90 0.40
CA LEU A 168 10.89 -17.33 0.71
C LEU A 168 9.47 -17.71 1.17
N GLN A 169 8.70 -16.74 1.67
CA GLN A 169 7.34 -16.97 2.15
C GLN A 169 6.30 -16.93 1.02
N LEU A 170 6.63 -16.29 -0.11
CA LEU A 170 5.64 -15.95 -1.14
C LEU A 170 5.00 -17.19 -1.78
N SER A 171 5.77 -18.25 -2.00
CA SER A 171 5.23 -19.51 -2.53
C SER A 171 4.20 -20.15 -1.59
N ALA A 172 4.50 -20.21 -0.28
CA ALA A 172 3.56 -20.73 0.71
C ALA A 172 2.33 -19.81 0.87
N ILE A 173 2.52 -18.49 0.83
CA ILE A 173 1.43 -17.51 0.85
C ILE A 173 0.51 -17.72 -0.35
N LYS A 174 1.06 -17.93 -1.56
CA LYS A 174 0.30 -18.19 -2.79
C LYS A 174 -0.66 -19.37 -2.66
N ASN A 175 -0.25 -20.42 -1.94
CA ASN A 175 -1.06 -21.61 -1.75
C ASN A 175 -2.14 -21.44 -0.66
N ALA A 176 -1.82 -20.69 0.40
CA ALA A 176 -2.66 -20.64 1.60
C ALA A 176 -3.58 -19.41 1.69
N CYS A 177 -3.28 -18.32 0.97
CA CYS A 177 -3.94 -17.02 1.09
C CYS A 177 -4.44 -16.49 -0.25
N ASP A 178 -5.21 -15.41 -0.22
CA ASP A 178 -5.77 -14.77 -1.42
C ASP A 178 -5.00 -13.50 -1.80
N ILE A 179 -4.45 -12.80 -0.82
CA ILE A 179 -3.79 -11.50 -1.02
C ILE A 179 -2.50 -11.47 -0.19
N VAL A 180 -1.41 -11.02 -0.82
CA VAL A 180 -0.14 -10.77 -0.13
C VAL A 180 -0.09 -9.32 0.35
N GLN A 181 0.16 -9.10 1.62
CA GLN A 181 0.47 -7.78 2.16
C GLN A 181 1.99 -7.55 2.14
N ILE A 182 2.39 -6.41 1.60
CA ILE A 182 3.73 -5.84 1.84
C ILE A 182 3.60 -4.81 2.95
N GLY A 183 4.16 -5.15 4.12
CA GLY A 183 4.12 -4.30 5.30
C GLY A 183 4.90 -3.00 5.10
N ALA A 184 4.58 -2.00 5.93
CA ALA A 184 5.13 -0.65 5.80
C ALA A 184 6.67 -0.58 5.88
N ARG A 185 7.31 -1.51 6.60
CA ARG A 185 8.79 -1.63 6.67
C ARG A 185 9.41 -2.10 5.36
N ASN A 186 8.65 -2.85 4.57
CA ASN A 186 9.08 -3.45 3.31
C ASN A 186 8.58 -2.69 2.07
N MET A 187 7.92 -1.53 2.23
CA MET A 187 7.47 -0.73 1.08
C MET A 187 8.62 -0.40 0.11
N ARG A 188 9.85 -0.22 0.61
CA ARG A 188 11.05 0.06 -0.18
C ARG A 188 11.95 -1.18 -0.39
N ASN A 189 11.48 -2.38 -0.04
CA ASN A 189 12.21 -3.61 -0.29
C ASN A 189 11.94 -4.05 -1.74
N TYR A 190 12.66 -3.47 -2.69
CA TYR A 190 12.36 -3.61 -4.11
C TYR A 190 12.49 -5.04 -4.63
N GLU A 191 13.42 -5.85 -4.10
CA GLU A 191 13.51 -7.26 -4.47
C GLU A 191 12.29 -8.05 -3.99
N LEU A 192 11.83 -7.79 -2.76
CA LEU A 192 10.57 -8.37 -2.28
C LEU A 192 9.36 -7.91 -3.12
N LEU A 193 9.32 -6.65 -3.59
CA LEU A 193 8.27 -6.18 -4.48
C LEU A 193 8.30 -6.92 -5.83
N LYS A 194 9.47 -7.09 -6.45
CA LYS A 194 9.62 -7.83 -7.71
C LYS A 194 9.17 -9.29 -7.55
N ALA A 195 9.60 -9.94 -6.46
CA ALA A 195 9.20 -11.31 -6.15
C ALA A 195 7.68 -11.42 -5.87
N ALA A 196 7.11 -10.47 -5.14
CA ALA A 196 5.66 -10.40 -4.88
C ALA A 196 4.86 -10.16 -6.17
N ALA A 197 5.41 -9.41 -7.13
CA ALA A 197 4.79 -9.26 -8.44
C ALA A 197 4.80 -10.57 -9.24
N ALA A 198 5.90 -11.32 -9.19
CA ALA A 198 6.08 -12.57 -9.92
C ALA A 198 5.12 -13.68 -9.49
N VAL A 199 4.66 -13.71 -8.23
CA VAL A 199 3.72 -14.75 -7.77
C VAL A 199 2.30 -14.57 -8.29
N ARG A 200 1.95 -13.38 -8.82
CA ARG A 200 0.63 -13.04 -9.40
C ARG A 200 -0.55 -13.21 -8.43
N LEU A 201 -0.32 -12.96 -7.15
CA LEU A 201 -1.41 -12.68 -6.21
C LEU A 201 -1.65 -11.17 -6.14
N PRO A 202 -2.87 -10.70 -5.83
CA PRO A 202 -3.10 -9.32 -5.47
C PRO A 202 -2.19 -8.87 -4.32
N VAL A 203 -1.65 -7.66 -4.42
CA VAL A 203 -0.71 -7.09 -3.45
C VAL A 203 -1.35 -5.91 -2.72
N LEU A 204 -1.47 -6.02 -1.41
CA LEU A 204 -1.79 -4.89 -0.53
C LEU A 204 -0.49 -4.23 -0.07
N LEU A 205 -0.20 -3.02 -0.57
CA LEU A 205 1.02 -2.27 -0.32
C LEU A 205 0.77 -1.17 0.73
N LYS A 206 1.34 -1.36 1.92
CA LYS A 206 1.27 -0.33 2.98
C LYS A 206 2.26 0.81 2.77
N ARG A 207 1.82 2.05 2.96
CA ARG A 207 2.72 3.21 2.98
C ARG A 207 3.74 3.09 4.12
N ALA A 208 5.02 3.31 3.82
CA ALA A 208 6.06 3.43 4.84
C ALA A 208 5.92 4.75 5.61
N PRO A 209 6.17 4.76 6.94
CA PRO A 209 6.16 5.99 7.70
C PRO A 209 7.14 7.03 7.13
N GLY A 210 6.67 8.26 6.97
CA GLY A 210 7.44 9.37 6.40
C GLY A 210 7.61 9.31 4.89
N ALA A 211 7.10 8.28 4.19
CA ALA A 211 7.14 8.26 2.74
C ALA A 211 6.21 9.31 2.14
N THR A 212 6.72 10.00 1.12
CA THR A 212 5.96 10.89 0.25
C THR A 212 4.99 10.11 -0.64
N LEU A 213 4.04 10.81 -1.26
CA LEU A 213 3.14 10.21 -2.25
C LEU A 213 3.93 9.58 -3.40
N LYS A 214 4.93 10.30 -3.91
CA LYS A 214 5.77 9.85 -5.04
C LYS A 214 6.48 8.54 -4.72
N GLU A 215 7.11 8.42 -3.54
CA GLU A 215 7.78 7.19 -3.14
C GLU A 215 6.81 6.02 -2.98
N TRP A 216 5.63 6.26 -2.42
CA TRP A 216 4.63 5.22 -2.24
C TRP A 216 4.08 4.70 -3.57
N LEU A 217 3.79 5.61 -4.50
CA LEU A 217 3.33 5.23 -5.84
C LEU A 217 4.46 4.63 -6.68
N LEU A 218 5.71 5.03 -6.51
CA LEU A 218 6.85 4.35 -7.15
C LEU A 218 6.98 2.90 -6.68
N SER A 219 6.74 2.60 -5.40
CA SER A 219 6.69 1.21 -4.94
C SER A 219 5.56 0.40 -5.59
N ALA A 220 4.40 1.02 -5.86
CA ALA A 220 3.33 0.39 -6.65
C ALA A 220 3.71 0.24 -8.13
N GLU A 221 4.43 1.22 -8.69
CA GLU A 221 4.97 1.19 -10.06
C GLU A 221 5.90 -0.02 -10.25
N TYR A 222 6.71 -0.39 -9.25
CA TYR A 222 7.49 -1.63 -9.27
C TYR A 222 6.59 -2.86 -9.42
N LEU A 223 5.51 -2.98 -8.64
CA LEU A 223 4.60 -4.13 -8.73
C LEU A 223 3.98 -4.25 -10.14
N LEU A 224 3.51 -3.13 -10.70
CA LEU A 224 2.91 -3.08 -12.04
C LEU A 224 3.95 -3.36 -13.14
N LYS A 225 5.15 -2.75 -13.06
CA LYS A 225 6.24 -2.93 -14.03
C LYS A 225 6.68 -4.39 -14.11
N TYR A 226 6.70 -5.09 -12.98
CA TYR A 226 7.06 -6.51 -12.90
C TYR A 226 5.85 -7.46 -13.08
N GLY A 227 4.73 -6.94 -13.58
CA GLY A 227 3.64 -7.74 -14.15
C GLY A 227 2.45 -8.00 -13.23
N ASN A 228 2.37 -7.38 -12.05
CA ASN A 228 1.22 -7.56 -11.18
C ASN A 228 0.24 -6.39 -11.31
N GLY A 229 -0.89 -6.63 -11.99
CA GLY A 229 -1.94 -5.64 -12.22
C GLY A 229 -2.90 -5.42 -11.05
N GLU A 230 -2.82 -6.22 -9.99
CA GLU A 230 -3.79 -6.23 -8.89
C GLU A 230 -3.16 -5.64 -7.61
N VAL A 231 -3.00 -4.31 -7.59
CA VAL A 231 -2.36 -3.61 -6.47
C VAL A 231 -3.38 -2.80 -5.68
N ILE A 232 -3.37 -2.93 -4.36
CA ILE A 232 -4.19 -2.17 -3.40
C ILE A 232 -3.25 -1.33 -2.53
N LEU A 233 -3.47 -0.02 -2.52
CA LEU A 233 -2.73 0.91 -1.69
C LEU A 233 -3.36 0.96 -0.29
N CYS A 234 -2.56 0.85 0.77
CA CYS A 234 -3.02 1.02 2.16
C CYS A 234 -2.29 2.16 2.89
N GLU A 235 -2.99 3.26 3.18
CA GLU A 235 -2.48 4.30 4.07
C GLU A 235 -2.54 3.85 5.53
N ARG A 236 -1.48 4.06 6.30
CA ARG A 236 -1.38 3.53 7.69
C ARG A 236 -0.78 4.49 8.71
N GLY A 237 -0.63 5.77 8.37
CA GLY A 237 -0.07 6.79 9.26
C GLY A 237 1.42 6.60 9.58
N ASP A 238 1.99 7.54 10.32
CA ASP A 238 3.43 7.62 10.60
C ASP A 238 3.80 7.18 12.03
N SER A 239 2.83 6.70 12.80
CA SER A 239 2.93 6.34 14.23
C SER A 239 4.11 5.43 14.57
N PHE A 240 4.51 4.55 13.64
CA PHE A 240 5.62 3.62 13.87
C PHE A 240 6.99 4.33 13.94
N SER A 241 7.22 5.39 13.15
CA SER A 241 8.46 6.18 13.21
C SER A 241 8.33 7.42 14.08
N LYS A 242 7.11 7.88 14.33
CA LYS A 242 6.80 9.07 15.13
C LYS A 242 5.65 8.74 16.10
N PRO A 243 5.93 8.13 17.27
CA PRO A 243 4.91 7.69 18.22
C PRO A 243 3.94 8.80 18.67
N ASP A 244 4.40 10.06 18.63
CA ASP A 244 3.61 11.24 18.97
C ASP A 244 2.70 11.70 17.81
N LYS A 245 2.99 11.28 16.57
CA LYS A 245 2.15 11.54 15.39
C LYS A 245 1.23 10.36 15.13
N ARG A 246 0.16 10.29 15.93
CA ARG A 246 -0.91 9.30 15.77
C ARG A 246 -1.96 9.78 14.78
N GLY A 247 -2.46 8.85 13.97
CA GLY A 247 -3.51 9.09 12.99
C GLY A 247 -3.04 8.88 11.55
N LEU A 248 -4.04 8.80 10.67
CA LEU A 248 -3.86 8.66 9.24
C LEU A 248 -3.45 9.99 8.62
N ASN A 249 -2.61 9.94 7.60
CA ASN A 249 -2.43 11.09 6.73
C ASN A 249 -3.57 11.12 5.70
N LEU A 250 -4.63 11.88 5.98
CA LEU A 250 -5.79 11.96 5.07
C LEU A 250 -5.50 12.78 3.80
N GLU A 251 -4.48 13.64 3.82
CA GLU A 251 -4.06 14.40 2.64
C GLU A 251 -3.40 13.50 1.62
N ILE A 252 -2.45 12.65 2.04
CA ILE A 252 -1.78 11.71 1.14
C ILE A 252 -2.75 10.64 0.61
N LEU A 253 -3.72 10.20 1.44
CA LEU A 253 -4.79 9.29 1.02
C LEU A 253 -5.60 9.91 -0.13
N ARG A 254 -6.08 11.16 0.05
CA ARG A 254 -6.83 11.87 -1.01
C ARG A 254 -5.98 12.15 -2.24
N ALA A 255 -4.70 12.45 -2.06
CA ALA A 255 -3.80 12.69 -3.17
C ALA A 255 -3.56 11.40 -3.99
N ALA A 256 -3.47 10.24 -3.34
CA ALA A 256 -3.41 8.94 -4.01
C ALA A 256 -4.69 8.68 -4.82
N LEU A 257 -5.88 8.83 -4.21
CA LEU A 257 -7.19 8.68 -4.88
C LEU A 257 -7.34 9.58 -6.13
N LYS A 258 -6.76 10.78 -6.11
CA LYS A 258 -6.78 11.70 -7.27
C LYS A 258 -5.75 11.37 -8.36
N THR A 259 -4.72 10.59 -8.01
CA THR A 259 -3.58 10.34 -8.89
C THR A 259 -3.73 9.04 -9.68
N THR A 260 -4.35 8.03 -9.08
CA THR A 260 -4.49 6.68 -9.64
C THR A 260 -5.89 6.14 -9.41
N ALA A 261 -6.33 5.22 -10.27
CA ALA A 261 -7.55 4.45 -10.06
C ALA A 261 -7.30 3.13 -9.31
N LEU A 262 -6.07 2.86 -8.85
CA LEU A 262 -5.83 1.76 -7.92
C LEU A 262 -6.64 1.96 -6.61
N PRO A 263 -7.17 0.91 -5.98
CA PRO A 263 -7.91 1.03 -4.74
C PRO A 263 -7.02 1.56 -3.61
N VAL A 264 -7.53 2.52 -2.84
CA VAL A 264 -6.84 3.12 -1.69
C VAL A 264 -7.64 2.88 -0.42
N ILE A 265 -7.14 1.98 0.42
CA ILE A 265 -7.71 1.66 1.74
C ILE A 265 -6.92 2.32 2.87
N ALA A 266 -7.44 2.25 4.11
CA ALA A 266 -6.74 2.74 5.29
C ALA A 266 -6.62 1.71 6.43
N ASP A 267 -5.54 1.79 7.20
CA ASP A 267 -5.31 1.02 8.43
C ASP A 267 -5.37 1.95 9.66
N PRO A 268 -6.58 2.21 10.20
CA PRO A 268 -6.74 3.10 11.34
C PRO A 268 -6.16 2.52 12.64
N SER A 269 -6.07 1.20 12.77
CA SER A 269 -5.54 0.55 13.97
C SER A 269 -4.07 0.89 14.20
N HIS A 270 -3.24 0.64 13.20
CA HIS A 270 -1.82 0.96 13.33
C HIS A 270 -1.56 2.46 13.31
N ALA A 271 -2.34 3.24 12.55
CA ALA A 271 -2.20 4.68 12.50
C ALA A 271 -2.49 5.31 13.88
N ALA A 272 -3.55 4.87 14.54
CA ALA A 272 -3.95 5.36 15.86
C ALA A 272 -3.03 4.90 16.99
N GLY A 273 -2.62 3.62 16.98
CA GLY A 273 -1.88 3.01 18.10
C GLY A 273 -2.68 2.91 19.41
N ASP A 274 -3.97 3.23 19.37
CA ASP A 274 -4.87 3.23 20.52
C ASP A 274 -6.31 2.93 20.08
N ARG A 275 -6.92 1.88 20.66
CA ARG A 275 -8.24 1.41 20.26
C ARG A 275 -9.33 2.47 20.41
N SER A 276 -9.18 3.42 21.33
CA SER A 276 -10.13 4.51 21.56
C SER A 276 -10.20 5.48 20.38
N LEU A 277 -9.11 5.60 19.61
CA LEU A 277 -8.99 6.50 18.48
C LEU A 277 -9.33 5.83 17.14
N VAL A 278 -9.38 4.50 17.08
CA VAL A 278 -9.62 3.73 15.84
C VAL A 278 -10.95 4.09 15.16
N PRO A 279 -12.11 4.18 15.86
CA PRO A 279 -13.37 4.53 15.22
C PRO A 279 -13.34 5.91 14.54
N ALA A 280 -12.77 6.92 15.21
CA ALA A 280 -12.67 8.27 14.65
C ALA A 280 -11.80 8.30 13.38
N GLN A 281 -10.64 7.62 13.41
CA GLN A 281 -9.75 7.51 12.25
C GLN A 281 -10.39 6.74 11.09
N ALA A 282 -11.10 5.66 11.38
CA ALA A 282 -11.83 4.87 10.39
C ALA A 282 -12.91 5.70 9.67
N LEU A 283 -13.74 6.43 10.43
CA LEU A 283 -14.76 7.30 9.86
C LEU A 283 -14.14 8.44 9.04
N ALA A 284 -13.01 9.00 9.49
CA ALA A 284 -12.32 10.06 8.76
C ALA A 284 -11.74 9.56 7.42
N ALA A 285 -11.22 8.33 7.38
CA ALA A 285 -10.76 7.69 6.13
C ALA A 285 -11.90 7.46 5.14
N VAL A 286 -13.05 6.96 5.63
CA VAL A 286 -14.25 6.77 4.81
C VAL A 286 -14.71 8.11 4.21
N LYS A 287 -14.80 9.17 5.02
CA LYS A 287 -15.14 10.51 4.54
C LYS A 287 -14.12 11.09 3.57
N ALA A 288 -12.86 10.63 3.62
CA ALA A 288 -11.83 11.02 2.68
C ALA A 288 -11.90 10.26 1.34
N GLY A 289 -12.78 9.26 1.23
CA GLY A 289 -13.02 8.48 0.01
C GLY A 289 -12.29 7.15 -0.05
N ALA A 290 -11.81 6.61 1.08
CA ALA A 290 -11.14 5.30 1.08
C ALA A 290 -12.07 4.18 0.56
N ASP A 291 -11.51 3.23 -0.19
CA ASP A 291 -12.25 2.08 -0.76
C ASP A 291 -12.45 0.94 0.26
N GLY A 292 -11.82 1.04 1.44
CA GLY A 292 -11.89 0.02 2.45
C GLY A 292 -11.05 0.34 3.68
N LEU A 293 -11.12 -0.55 4.66
CA LEU A 293 -10.37 -0.47 5.91
C LEU A 293 -9.75 -1.80 6.29
N MET A 294 -8.55 -1.74 6.86
CA MET A 294 -7.90 -2.84 7.54
C MET A 294 -7.85 -2.56 9.05
N ILE A 295 -8.62 -3.32 9.84
CA ILE A 295 -8.83 -3.04 11.27
C ILE A 295 -8.39 -4.24 12.11
N GLU A 296 -7.66 -3.98 13.19
CA GLU A 296 -7.39 -4.97 14.22
C GLU A 296 -8.63 -5.21 15.07
N ALA A 297 -9.10 -6.45 15.07
CA ALA A 297 -10.23 -6.88 15.87
C ALA A 297 -10.06 -8.33 16.35
N SER A 298 -10.23 -8.57 17.64
CA SER A 298 -10.09 -9.90 18.24
C SER A 298 -11.13 -10.15 19.34
N LEU A 299 -11.17 -11.39 19.85
CA LEU A 299 -12.10 -11.77 20.92
C LEU A 299 -11.71 -11.21 22.28
N ARG A 300 -10.40 -11.19 22.56
CA ARG A 300 -9.82 -10.77 23.85
C ARG A 300 -8.59 -9.91 23.57
N PRO A 301 -8.76 -8.64 23.17
CA PRO A 301 -7.63 -7.75 22.89
C PRO A 301 -6.66 -7.60 24.06
N GLU A 302 -7.15 -7.70 25.30
CA GLU A 302 -6.37 -7.54 26.54
C GLU A 302 -5.39 -8.70 26.77
N SER A 303 -5.68 -9.89 26.23
CA SER A 303 -4.82 -11.07 26.34
C SER A 303 -3.94 -11.29 25.11
N ALA A 304 -3.93 -10.34 24.15
CA ALA A 304 -3.15 -10.49 22.93
C ALA A 304 -1.64 -10.43 23.25
N LEU A 305 -0.87 -11.31 22.63
CA LEU A 305 0.59 -11.36 22.76
C LEU A 305 1.27 -10.12 22.15
N MET A 306 0.54 -9.35 21.33
CA MET A 306 0.99 -8.08 20.78
C MET A 306 -0.18 -7.18 20.39
N ASP A 307 0.06 -5.87 20.34
CA ASP A 307 -0.81 -4.88 19.72
C ASP A 307 -2.27 -4.89 20.22
N GLY A 308 -2.48 -5.43 21.43
CA GLY A 308 -3.77 -5.42 22.10
C GLY A 308 -4.28 -4.01 22.33
N ARG A 309 -3.39 -3.01 22.52
CA ARG A 309 -3.77 -1.61 22.78
C ARG A 309 -4.62 -1.01 21.66
N GLN A 310 -4.27 -1.25 20.40
CA GLN A 310 -4.99 -0.73 19.23
C GLN A 310 -6.06 -1.68 18.67
N THR A 311 -6.11 -2.91 19.18
CA THR A 311 -7.07 -3.93 18.72
C THR A 311 -8.46 -3.67 19.32
N LEU A 312 -9.48 -3.59 18.48
CA LEU A 312 -10.88 -3.54 18.90
C LEU A 312 -11.34 -4.91 19.38
N ASN A 313 -12.30 -4.95 20.30
CA ASN A 313 -13.07 -6.18 20.50
C ASN A 313 -14.13 -6.31 19.37
N ILE A 314 -14.66 -7.53 19.19
CA ILE A 314 -15.63 -7.82 18.12
C ILE A 314 -16.88 -6.92 18.19
N ARG A 315 -17.36 -6.59 19.40
CA ARG A 315 -18.53 -5.72 19.57
C ARG A 315 -18.25 -4.33 19.01
N ALA A 316 -17.14 -3.73 19.40
CA ALA A 316 -16.73 -2.41 18.91
C ALA A 316 -16.50 -2.41 17.39
N PHE A 317 -15.91 -3.47 16.84
CA PHE A 317 -15.78 -3.64 15.39
C PHE A 317 -17.15 -3.70 14.69
N SER A 318 -18.10 -4.48 15.20
CA SER A 318 -19.46 -4.58 14.65
C SER A 318 -20.19 -3.24 14.65
N GLU A 319 -20.11 -2.49 15.75
CA GLU A 319 -20.70 -1.15 15.84
C GLU A 319 -20.05 -0.17 14.86
N LEU A 320 -18.72 -0.23 14.69
CA LEU A 320 -18.02 0.59 13.72
C LEU A 320 -18.45 0.27 12.28
N VAL A 321 -18.59 -1.01 11.93
CA VAL A 321 -19.09 -1.44 10.61
C VAL A 321 -20.49 -0.88 10.35
N LYS A 322 -21.40 -0.94 11.34
CA LYS A 322 -22.75 -0.37 11.22
C LYS A 322 -22.71 1.15 10.98
N GLN A 323 -21.87 1.87 11.73
CA GLN A 323 -21.70 3.32 11.56
C GLN A 323 -21.19 3.67 10.17
N ILE A 324 -20.21 2.92 9.65
CA ILE A 324 -19.65 3.14 8.31
C ILE A 324 -20.67 2.82 7.22
N LYS A 325 -21.43 1.73 7.35
CA LYS A 325 -22.51 1.41 6.41
C LYS A 325 -23.57 2.51 6.38
N LYS A 326 -23.97 3.03 7.55
CA LYS A 326 -24.89 4.16 7.62
C LYS A 326 -24.31 5.41 6.97
N LEU A 327 -23.04 5.72 7.24
CA LEU A 327 -22.35 6.87 6.65
C LEU A 327 -22.27 6.79 5.13
N ARG A 328 -22.08 5.60 4.56
CA ARG A 328 -21.97 5.37 3.11
C ARG A 328 -23.30 5.26 2.38
N ALA A 329 -24.40 5.11 3.11
CA ALA A 329 -25.75 5.10 2.55
C ALA A 329 -26.36 6.51 2.44
N LEU A 330 -25.69 7.52 2.99
CA LEU A 330 -26.00 8.94 2.85
C LEU A 330 -25.39 9.48 1.54
#